data_AF-A6FFA8-F1
#
_entry.id   AF-A6FFA8-F1
#
_cell.length_a   1.000
_cell.length_b   1.000
_cell.length_c   1.000
_cell.angle_alpha   90.00
_cell.angle_beta   90.00
_cell.angle_gamma   90.00
#
_symmetry.space_group_name_H-M   'P 1'
#
loop_
_entity.id
_entity.type
_entity.pdbx_description
1 polymer ?
#
loop_
_entity_poly.entity_id
_entity_poly.type
_entity_poly.pdbx_seq_one_letter_code
_entity_poly.pdbx_strand_id
1 'polypeptide(L)'
;MTKPCNTCFEFKDDSEFSKATKNIDGLQNKCKPCCAAYHQSRYGAGGDKTRSKYNPEVARRSRIKNAVKIAAYQLQYKAKQRAAKLAAQAPKVDNSPESKHSRLYRSVLLNMSA
;
A
#
# COMPACT_ATOMS: atom_id res chain seq x y z
N MET A 1 1.20 21.78 33.36
CA MET A 1 2.56 21.92 32.79
C MET A 1 2.43 22.93 31.66
N THR A 2 3.42 23.79 31.44
CA THR A 2 3.30 24.89 30.46
C THR A 2 4.07 24.58 29.18
N LYS A 3 3.43 24.85 28.03
CA LYS A 3 3.97 24.59 26.69
C LYS A 3 3.86 25.85 25.82
N PRO A 4 4.88 26.18 25.01
CA PRO A 4 4.79 27.30 24.07
C PRO A 4 3.93 26.95 22.85
N CYS A 5 3.07 27.88 22.44
CA CYS A 5 2.31 27.75 21.19
C CYS A 5 3.18 28.14 19.98
N ASN A 6 3.29 27.29 18.96
CA ASN A 6 4.07 27.58 17.74
C ASN A 6 3.38 28.57 16.76
N THR A 7 2.57 29.50 17.27
CA THR A 7 1.86 30.46 16.42
C THR A 7 1.79 31.82 17.10
N CYS A 8 1.30 31.88 18.34
CA CYS A 8 1.34 33.10 19.15
C CYS A 8 2.58 33.20 20.05
N PHE A 9 3.39 32.14 20.16
CA PHE A 9 4.62 32.06 20.97
C PHE A 9 4.45 32.30 22.48
N GLU A 10 3.21 32.33 22.97
CA GLU A 10 2.91 32.39 24.40
C GLU A 10 3.00 31.00 25.05
N PHE A 11 3.48 30.96 26.30
CA PHE A 11 3.42 29.78 27.15
C PHE A 11 2.01 29.65 27.74
N LYS A 12 1.37 28.51 27.51
CA LYS A 12 0.03 28.22 28.01
C LYS A 12 0.03 26.88 28.73
N ASP A 13 -0.95 26.68 29.60
CA ASP A 13 -1.13 25.37 30.24
C ASP A 13 -1.55 24.33 29.20
N ASP A 14 -1.21 23.07 29.44
CA ASP A 14 -1.58 21.93 28.60
C ASP A 14 -3.09 21.85 28.31
N SER A 15 -3.94 22.33 29.24
CA SER A 15 -5.40 22.42 29.04
C SER A 15 -5.82 23.36 27.91
N GLU A 16 -4.97 24.29 27.49
CA GLU A 16 -5.18 25.19 26.34
C GLU A 16 -4.82 24.54 24.99
N PHE A 17 -4.34 23.29 25.01
CA PHE A 17 -4.03 22.52 23.82
C PHE A 17 -5.02 21.37 23.63
N SER A 18 -5.36 21.07 22.37
CA SER A 18 -6.19 19.90 22.05
C SER A 18 -5.33 18.64 21.99
N LYS A 19 -5.93 17.47 22.23
CA LYS A 19 -5.23 16.19 22.13
C LYS A 19 -4.77 15.89 20.70
N ALA A 20 -3.55 15.38 20.56
CA ALA A 20 -2.93 14.99 19.30
C ALA A 20 -2.09 13.73 19.50
N THR A 21 -2.69 12.56 19.28
CA THR A 21 -2.05 11.25 19.55
C THR A 21 -0.80 10.95 18.73
N LYS A 22 -0.56 11.71 17.65
CA LYS A 22 0.61 11.58 16.80
C LYS A 22 1.83 12.35 17.30
N ASN A 23 1.64 13.27 18.24
CA ASN A 23 2.71 14.09 18.80
C ASN A 23 3.31 13.39 20.01
N ILE A 24 4.61 13.61 20.25
CA ILE A 24 5.37 12.97 21.34
C ILE A 24 4.75 13.26 22.71
N ASP A 25 4.23 14.48 22.90
CA ASP A 25 3.58 14.95 24.13
C ASP A 25 2.06 14.71 24.15
N GLY A 26 1.50 14.12 23.10
CA GLY A 26 0.06 13.86 22.99
C GLY A 26 -0.81 15.11 22.83
N LEU A 27 -0.22 16.29 22.60
CA LEU A 27 -0.93 17.58 22.50
C LEU A 27 -0.60 18.30 21.19
N GLN A 28 -1.53 19.11 20.69
CA GLN A 28 -1.30 19.93 19.50
C GLN A 28 -0.14 20.91 19.72
N ASN A 29 0.54 21.30 18.63
CA ASN A 29 1.63 22.29 18.69
C ASN A 29 1.12 23.74 18.72
N LYS A 30 -0.18 23.92 18.53
CA LYS A 30 -0.88 25.21 18.54
C LYS A 30 -1.93 25.17 19.64
N CYS A 31 -2.10 26.27 20.36
CA CYS A 31 -3.20 26.40 21.31
C CYS A 31 -4.56 26.37 20.60
N LYS A 32 -5.62 26.07 21.35
CA LYS A 32 -7.01 26.02 20.88
C LYS A 32 -7.43 27.23 20.02
N PRO A 33 -7.17 28.50 20.40
CA PRO A 33 -7.56 29.63 19.57
C PRO A 33 -6.78 29.69 18.25
N CYS A 34 -5.48 29.42 18.26
CA CYS A 34 -4.68 29.35 17.02
C CYS A 34 -5.12 28.19 16.12
N CYS A 35 -5.57 27.07 16.70
CA CYS A 35 -6.18 25.99 15.94
C CYS A 35 -7.51 26.43 15.32
N ALA A 36 -8.37 27.09 16.09
CA ALA A 36 -9.66 27.60 15.59
C ALA A 36 -9.45 28.59 14.44
N ALA A 37 -8.54 29.55 14.58
CA ALA A 37 -8.19 30.49 13.52
C ALA A 37 -7.59 29.80 12.27
N TYR A 38 -6.76 28.78 12.47
CA TYR A 38 -6.26 27.96 11.36
C TYR A 38 -7.38 27.19 10.65
N HIS A 39 -8.31 26.60 11.39
CA HIS A 39 -9.46 25.92 10.80
C HIS A 39 -10.41 26.91 10.12
N GLN A 40 -10.60 28.10 10.66
CA GLN A 40 -11.39 29.15 10.02
C GLN A 40 -10.71 29.70 8.76
N SER A 41 -9.38 29.86 8.72
CA SER A 41 -8.72 30.28 7.47
C SER A 41 -8.70 29.17 6.42
N ARG A 42 -8.65 27.89 6.83
CA ARG A 42 -8.70 26.74 5.92
C ARG A 42 -10.12 26.36 5.47
N TYR A 43 -11.12 26.60 6.31
CA TYR A 43 -12.48 26.06 6.14
C TYR A 43 -13.60 27.07 6.42
N GLY A 44 -13.29 28.25 6.95
CA GLY A 44 -14.26 29.27 7.37
C GLY A 44 -14.42 30.40 6.35
N ALA A 45 -15.67 30.86 6.22
CA ALA A 45 -16.18 32.00 5.44
C ALA A 45 -15.95 32.02 3.91
N GLY A 46 -15.03 31.22 3.37
CA GLY A 46 -14.76 31.13 1.93
C GLY A 46 -14.53 29.71 1.44
N GLY A 47 -14.88 28.70 2.24
CA GLY A 47 -15.04 27.34 1.73
C GLY A 47 -16.22 27.40 0.77
N ASP A 48 -15.94 27.64 -0.50
CA ASP A 48 -16.91 27.65 -1.57
C ASP A 48 -17.86 26.47 -1.32
N LYS A 49 -19.12 26.79 -0.98
CA LYS A 49 -20.17 25.79 -0.78
C LYS A 49 -20.51 25.13 -2.11
N THR A 50 -19.99 25.66 -3.23
CA THR A 50 -19.54 24.84 -4.34
C THR A 50 -18.19 24.22 -3.93
N ARG A 51 -18.21 23.15 -3.13
CA ARG A 51 -17.89 21.82 -3.67
C ARG A 51 -17.92 21.88 -5.20
N SER A 52 -16.84 22.41 -5.80
CA SER A 52 -16.72 22.67 -7.23
C SER A 52 -17.29 21.45 -7.95
N LYS A 53 -18.37 21.70 -8.69
CA LYS A 53 -19.19 20.71 -9.42
C LYS A 53 -18.31 19.52 -9.77
N TYR A 54 -18.70 18.32 -9.29
CA TYR A 54 -18.22 17.04 -9.81
C TYR A 54 -17.69 17.23 -11.23
N ASN A 55 -16.36 17.25 -11.40
CA ASN A 55 -15.79 17.36 -12.73
C ASN A 55 -15.97 15.98 -13.37
N PRO A 56 -16.89 15.83 -14.34
CA PRO A 56 -17.25 14.53 -14.89
C PRO A 56 -16.04 13.85 -15.55
N GLU A 57 -15.10 14.61 -16.08
CA GLU A 57 -13.88 14.09 -16.69
C GLU A 57 -12.91 13.54 -15.64
N VAL A 58 -12.71 14.27 -14.54
CA VAL A 58 -11.85 13.80 -13.43
C VAL A 58 -12.43 12.53 -12.82
N ALA A 59 -13.75 12.48 -12.63
CA ALA A 59 -14.43 11.29 -12.15
C ALA A 59 -14.35 10.13 -13.14
N ARG A 60 -14.56 10.38 -14.44
CA ARG A 60 -14.40 9.38 -15.51
C ARG A 60 -12.98 8.84 -15.56
N ARG A 61 -11.97 9.71 -15.54
CA ARG A 61 -10.55 9.33 -15.51
C ARG A 61 -10.25 8.46 -14.28
N SER A 62 -10.80 8.82 -13.13
CA SER A 62 -10.64 8.04 -11.90
C SER A 62 -11.29 6.66 -12.00
N ARG A 63 -12.50 6.56 -12.57
CA ARG A 63 -13.19 5.29 -12.83
C ARG A 63 -12.41 4.40 -13.79
N ILE A 64 -11.91 4.95 -14.89
CA ILE A 64 -11.10 4.20 -15.87
C ILE A 64 -9.80 3.69 -15.21
N LYS A 65 -9.08 4.55 -14.50
CA LYS A 65 -7.87 4.16 -13.74
C LYS A 65 -8.16 3.03 -12.76
N ASN A 66 -9.26 3.14 -12.01
CA ASN A 66 -9.65 2.10 -11.05
C ASN A 66 -10.04 0.79 -11.75
N ALA A 67 -10.78 0.85 -12.86
CA ALA A 67 -11.15 -0.33 -13.63
C ALA A 67 -9.91 -1.06 -14.18
N VAL A 68 -8.95 -0.31 -14.74
CA VAL A 68 -7.66 -0.87 -15.21
C VAL A 68 -6.89 -1.51 -14.06
N LYS A 69 -6.82 -0.84 -12.91
CA LYS A 69 -6.16 -1.37 -11.70
C LYS A 69 -6.81 -2.69 -11.24
N ILE A 70 -8.13 -2.76 -11.21
CA ILE A 70 -8.88 -3.96 -10.81
C ILE A 70 -8.65 -5.09 -11.81
N ALA A 71 -8.71 -4.81 -13.11
CA ALA A 71 -8.47 -5.80 -14.16
C ALA A 71 -7.04 -6.37 -14.06
N ALA A 72 -6.04 -5.51 -13.89
CA ALA A 72 -4.64 -5.93 -13.70
C ALA A 72 -4.48 -6.85 -12.48
N TYR A 73 -5.11 -6.47 -11.35
CA TYR A 73 -5.10 -7.31 -10.14
C TYR A 73 -5.73 -8.68 -10.39
N GLN A 74 -6.90 -8.74 -11.05
CA GLN A 74 -7.59 -9.99 -11.36
C GLN A 74 -6.76 -10.89 -12.29
N LEU A 75 -6.10 -10.32 -13.29
CA LEU A 75 -5.22 -11.07 -14.20
C LEU A 75 -4.03 -11.67 -13.44
N GLN A 76 -3.36 -10.86 -12.60
CA GLN A 76 -2.27 -11.34 -11.76
C GLN A 76 -2.72 -12.46 -10.82
N TYR A 77 -3.89 -12.30 -10.20
CA TYR A 77 -4.46 -13.29 -9.30
C TYR A 77 -4.77 -14.61 -10.02
N LYS A 78 -5.42 -14.55 -11.18
CA LYS A 78 -5.69 -15.73 -12.02
C LYS A 78 -4.40 -16.41 -12.50
N ALA A 79 -3.38 -15.63 -12.87
CA ALA A 79 -2.07 -16.17 -13.25
C ALA A 79 -1.41 -16.93 -12.09
N LYS A 80 -1.43 -16.36 -10.88
CA LYS A 80 -0.94 -17.04 -9.67
C LYS A 80 -1.67 -18.34 -9.40
N GLN A 81 -3.00 -18.35 -9.49
CA GLN A 81 -3.78 -19.58 -9.32
C GLN A 81 -3.45 -20.64 -10.38
N ARG A 82 -3.29 -20.24 -11.65
CA ARG A 82 -2.92 -21.16 -12.73
C ARG A 82 -1.51 -21.73 -12.52
N ALA A 83 -0.55 -20.89 -12.13
CA ALA A 83 0.81 -21.34 -11.83
C ALA A 83 0.82 -22.35 -10.68
N ALA A 84 0.07 -22.10 -9.60
CA ALA A 84 -0.07 -23.04 -8.49
C ALA A 84 -0.68 -24.38 -8.94
N LYS A 85 -1.72 -24.36 -9.79
CA LYS A 85 -2.31 -25.58 -10.35
C LYS A 85 -1.34 -26.36 -11.22
N LEU A 86 -0.60 -25.68 -12.11
CA LEU A 86 0.42 -26.32 -12.96
C LEU A 86 1.55 -26.91 -12.12
N ALA A 87 2.00 -26.22 -11.06
CA ALA A 87 2.99 -26.75 -10.14
C ALA A 87 2.49 -28.00 -9.39
N ALA A 88 1.21 -28.02 -9.00
CA ALA A 88 0.59 -29.19 -8.36
C ALA A 88 0.41 -30.37 -9.32
N GLN A 89 0.19 -30.11 -10.61
CA GLN A 89 0.03 -31.11 -11.66
C GLN A 89 1.35 -31.54 -12.30
N ALA A 90 2.46 -30.85 -11.99
CA ALA A 90 3.76 -31.19 -12.54
C ALA A 90 4.09 -32.63 -12.14
N PRO A 91 4.38 -33.52 -13.12
CA PRO A 91 4.81 -34.86 -12.79
C PRO A 91 6.06 -34.75 -11.92
N LYS A 92 6.08 -35.50 -10.81
CA LYS A 92 7.31 -35.68 -10.03
C LYS A 92 8.28 -36.46 -10.90
N VAL A 93 9.06 -35.75 -11.71
CA VAL A 93 10.13 -36.36 -12.49
C VAL A 93 11.19 -36.80 -11.47
N ASP A 94 11.27 -38.11 -11.24
CA ASP A 94 12.32 -38.68 -10.42
C ASP A 94 13.66 -38.55 -11.16
N ASN A 95 14.35 -37.45 -10.90
CA ASN A 95 15.72 -37.21 -11.34
C ASN A 95 16.73 -37.92 -10.42
N SER A 96 16.33 -38.97 -9.70
CA SER A 96 17.26 -39.84 -9.01
C SER A 96 18.25 -40.41 -10.03
N PRO A 97 19.56 -40.35 -9.78
CA PRO A 97 20.57 -40.99 -10.62
C PRO A 97 20.37 -42.51 -10.73
N GLU A 98 19.49 -43.09 -9.92
CA GLU A 98 19.09 -44.50 -9.97
C GLU A 98 17.90 -44.82 -10.89
N SER A 99 17.29 -43.83 -11.55
CA SER A 99 16.19 -44.11 -12.49
C SER A 99 16.65 -45.09 -13.59
N LYS A 100 15.77 -46.02 -13.99
CA LYS A 100 16.12 -47.08 -14.98
C LYS A 100 16.75 -46.50 -16.25
N HIS A 101 16.30 -45.31 -16.67
CA HIS A 101 16.82 -44.60 -17.84
C HIS A 101 18.26 -44.08 -17.63
N SER A 102 18.59 -43.58 -16.44
CA SER A 102 19.95 -43.17 -16.05
C SER A 102 20.93 -44.36 -16.03
N ARG A 103 20.50 -45.51 -15.49
CA ARG A 103 21.32 -46.73 -15.46
C ARG A 103 21.66 -47.24 -16.86
N LEU A 104 20.68 -47.25 -17.77
CA LEU A 104 20.89 -47.66 -19.15
C LEU A 104 21.85 -46.71 -19.87
N TYR A 105 21.66 -45.40 -19.76
CA TYR A 105 22.53 -44.41 -20.40
C TYR A 105 23.99 -44.49 -19.91
N ARG A 106 24.20 -44.68 -18.59
CA ARG A 106 25.54 -44.89 -18.02
C ARG A 106 26.19 -46.18 -18.50
N SER A 107 25.42 -47.27 -18.65
CA SER A 107 25.94 -48.55 -19.16
C SER A 107 26.38 -48.45 -20.63
N VAL A 108 25.64 -47.72 -21.46
CA VAL A 108 25.99 -47.51 -22.87
C VAL A 108 27.27 -46.69 -23.01
N LEU A 109 27.41 -45.61 -22.23
CA LEU A 109 28.62 -44.78 -22.25
C LEU A 109 29.89 -45.53 -21.80
N LEU A 110 29.77 -46.40 -20.79
CA LEU A 110 30.89 -47.23 -20.33
C LEU A 110 31.30 -48.28 -21.37
N ASN A 111 30.33 -48.84 -22.11
CA ASN A 111 30.60 -49.84 -23.15
C ASN A 111 31.16 -49.26 -24.46
N MET A 112 31.02 -47.95 -24.70
CA MET A 112 31.59 -47.26 -25.87
C MET A 112 33.01 -46.73 -25.64
N SER A 113 33.54 -46.87 -24.42
CA SER A 113 34.86 -46.37 -24.03
C SER A 113 35.90 -47.50 -23.85
N ALA A 114 35.56 -48.73 -24.25
CA ALA A 114 36.39 -49.93 -24.26
C ALA A 114 36.64 -50.37 -25.71
#